data_AF-A0A950Y8Y6-F1
#
_entry.id   AF-A0A950Y8Y6-F1
#
_cell.length_a   1.000
_cell.length_b   1.000
_cell.length_c   1.000
_cell.angle_alpha   90.00
_cell.angle_beta   90.00
_cell.angle_gamma   90.00
#
_symmetry.space_group_name_H-M   'P 1'
#
loop_
_entity.id
_entity.type
_entity.pdbx_description
1 polymer ?
#
loop_
_entity_poly.entity_id
_entity_poly.type
_entity_poly.pdbx_seq_one_letter_code
_entity_poly.pdbx_strand_id
1 'polypeptide(L)'
;MTAIFTPELLDRCISCGFCLPACPTYGLTGAETSSPRGRISLMRAIEGGSLTEDDPTVLEEASFCLGCRACEPVCPAGVQYGRLLEEWREHVWPARRRPLRLRALTYAVDRTWRVRALGLARRHARTSARSGDGPHLMLGCFERALYPQVSRSARAIAPELDAPPGQGCCGALHAHNGQLERGT
;
A
#
# COMPACT_ATOMS: atom_id res chain seq x y z
N MET A 1 26.40 8.26 2.87
CA MET A 1 25.27 7.49 2.33
C MET A 1 24.01 8.05 2.98
N THR A 2 22.96 8.29 2.21
CA THR A 2 21.68 8.77 2.75
C THR A 2 20.97 7.58 3.38
N ALA A 3 20.49 7.72 4.61
CA ALA A 3 19.67 6.68 5.24
C ALA A 3 18.38 6.48 4.43
N ILE A 4 18.00 5.22 4.20
CA ILE A 4 16.80 4.81 3.48
C ILE A 4 15.62 4.76 4.44
N PHE A 5 15.86 4.22 5.65
CA PHE A 5 14.84 4.00 6.66
C PHE A 5 14.89 5.03 7.77
N THR A 6 13.73 5.37 8.31
CA THR A 6 13.64 6.21 9.52
C THR A 6 14.23 5.44 10.72
N PRO A 7 15.33 5.90 11.35
CA PRO A 7 16.03 5.13 12.40
C PRO A 7 15.14 4.77 13.59
N GLU A 8 14.28 5.69 14.02
CA GLU A 8 13.38 5.50 15.17
C GLU A 8 12.35 4.37 14.92
N LEU A 9 12.02 4.10 13.64
CA LEU A 9 11.15 3.01 13.25
C LEU A 9 11.91 1.68 13.21
N LEU A 10 13.12 1.70 12.66
CA LEU A 10 13.94 0.50 12.44
C LEU A 10 14.52 -0.06 13.76
N ASP A 11 14.94 0.79 14.67
CA ASP A 11 15.58 0.41 15.94
C ASP A 11 14.60 -0.15 16.96
N ARG A 12 13.30 0.12 16.78
CA ARG A 12 12.24 -0.39 17.67
C ARG A 12 12.13 -1.91 17.69
N CYS A 13 12.56 -2.59 16.63
CA CYS A 13 12.47 -4.05 16.57
C CYS A 13 13.51 -4.71 17.50
N ILE A 14 13.05 -5.36 18.56
CA ILE A 14 13.90 -6.11 19.49
C ILE A 14 14.18 -7.57 19.04
N SER A 15 13.87 -7.92 17.79
CA SER A 15 14.11 -9.25 17.21
C SER A 15 13.49 -10.45 17.96
N CYS A 16 12.39 -10.23 18.70
CA CYS A 16 11.75 -11.24 19.54
C CYS A 16 10.96 -12.34 18.81
N GLY A 17 10.54 -12.12 17.56
CA GLY A 17 9.85 -13.13 16.75
C GLY A 17 8.32 -13.25 16.92
N PHE A 18 7.67 -12.43 17.74
CA PHE A 18 6.20 -12.44 17.88
C PHE A 18 5.43 -12.23 16.56
N CYS A 19 6.06 -11.55 15.60
CA CYS A 19 5.49 -11.32 14.28
C CYS A 19 5.50 -12.55 13.36
N LEU A 20 6.27 -13.61 13.68
CA LEU A 20 6.42 -14.78 12.82
C LEU A 20 5.09 -15.48 12.54
N PRO A 21 4.33 -15.97 13.54
CA PRO A 21 3.08 -16.70 13.29
C PRO A 21 1.97 -15.82 12.71
N ALA A 22 2.05 -14.49 12.89
CA ALA A 22 1.09 -13.55 12.32
C ALA A 22 1.34 -13.27 10.83
N CYS A 23 2.51 -13.61 10.31
CA CYS A 23 2.88 -13.29 8.94
C CYS A 23 2.48 -14.40 7.96
N PRO A 24 1.63 -14.11 6.96
CA PRO A 24 1.17 -15.14 6.02
C PRO A 24 2.28 -15.65 5.11
N THR A 25 3.24 -14.80 4.72
CA THR A 25 4.36 -15.25 3.86
C THR A 25 5.28 -16.20 4.60
N TYR A 26 5.56 -15.93 5.89
CA TYR A 26 6.30 -16.87 6.73
C TYR A 26 5.52 -18.16 6.96
N GLY A 27 4.21 -18.07 7.22
CA GLY A 27 3.36 -19.26 7.38
C GLY A 27 3.34 -20.17 6.14
N LEU A 28 3.51 -19.60 4.94
CA LEU A 28 3.60 -20.36 3.70
C LEU A 28 5.00 -20.93 3.44
N THR A 29 6.06 -20.16 3.69
CA THR A 29 7.42 -20.56 3.30
C THR A 29 8.19 -21.27 4.40
N GLY A 30 7.88 -21.01 5.67
CA GLY A 30 8.71 -21.38 6.83
C GLY A 30 10.07 -20.68 6.89
N ALA A 31 10.42 -19.87 5.87
CA ALA A 31 11.69 -19.18 5.77
C ALA A 31 11.63 -17.88 6.57
N GLU A 32 12.49 -17.74 7.57
CA GLU A 32 12.49 -16.57 8.45
C GLU A 32 12.78 -15.26 7.69
N THR A 33 13.56 -15.31 6.61
CA THR A 33 13.78 -14.17 5.70
C THR A 33 12.46 -13.60 5.17
N SER A 34 11.48 -14.46 4.93
CA SER A 34 10.13 -14.10 4.49
C SER A 34 9.17 -13.72 5.62
N SER A 35 9.70 -13.39 6.78
CA SER A 35 8.94 -12.88 7.93
C SER A 35 9.16 -11.36 8.13
N PRO A 36 8.34 -10.68 8.94
CA PRO A 36 8.53 -9.26 9.23
C PRO A 36 9.83 -9.00 9.98
N ARG A 37 10.22 -9.91 10.89
CA ARG A 37 11.51 -9.83 11.60
C ARG A 37 12.68 -10.03 10.64
N GLY A 38 12.65 -11.07 9.80
CA GLY A 38 13.71 -11.34 8.84
C GLY A 38 13.89 -10.18 7.85
N ARG A 39 12.78 -9.59 7.40
CA ARG A 39 12.80 -8.39 6.56
C ARG A 39 13.39 -7.17 7.25
N ILE A 40 13.11 -6.95 8.53
CA ILE A 40 13.79 -5.90 9.30
C ILE A 40 15.30 -6.19 9.42
N SER A 41 15.72 -7.45 9.55
CA SER A 41 17.14 -7.79 9.51
C SER A 41 17.77 -7.45 8.15
N LEU A 42 17.05 -7.66 7.04
CA LEU A 42 17.49 -7.22 5.70
C LEU A 42 17.57 -5.69 5.61
N MET A 43 16.58 -4.96 6.10
CA MET A 43 16.59 -3.49 6.16
C MET A 43 17.82 -2.97 6.93
N ARG A 44 18.13 -3.56 8.08
CA ARG A 44 19.34 -3.24 8.87
C ARG A 44 20.62 -3.60 8.14
N ALA A 45 20.64 -4.71 7.41
CA ALA A 45 21.79 -5.12 6.62
C ALA A 45 22.08 -4.13 5.46
N ILE A 46 21.03 -3.54 4.87
CA ILE A 46 21.15 -2.47 3.88
C ILE A 46 21.70 -1.19 4.51
N GLU A 47 21.13 -0.72 5.63
CA GLU A 47 21.62 0.47 6.36
C GLU A 47 23.06 0.32 6.84
N GLY A 48 23.42 -0.87 7.30
CA GLY A 48 24.79 -1.21 7.70
C GLY A 48 25.76 -1.39 6.53
N GLY A 49 25.31 -1.28 5.28
CA GLY A 49 26.13 -1.43 4.07
C GLY A 49 26.59 -2.86 3.77
N SER A 50 26.08 -3.85 4.51
CA SER A 50 26.41 -5.27 4.31
C SER A 50 25.65 -5.91 3.15
N LEU A 51 24.49 -5.34 2.79
CA LEU A 51 23.73 -5.66 1.59
C LEU A 51 23.46 -4.39 0.80
N THR A 52 23.25 -4.53 -0.50
CA THR A 52 22.85 -3.42 -1.38
C THR A 52 21.34 -3.49 -1.65
N GLU A 53 20.75 -2.36 -2.00
CA GLU A 53 19.35 -2.27 -2.43
C GLU A 53 19.05 -3.10 -3.69
N ASP A 54 20.09 -3.44 -4.45
CA ASP A 54 20.02 -4.20 -5.71
C ASP A 54 20.14 -5.72 -5.50
N ASP A 55 20.37 -6.17 -4.26
CA ASP A 55 20.46 -7.59 -3.94
C ASP A 55 19.16 -8.31 -4.31
N PRO A 56 19.21 -9.43 -5.06
CA PRO A 56 18.00 -10.16 -5.47
C PRO A 56 17.08 -10.55 -4.31
N THR A 57 17.65 -10.92 -3.17
CA THR A 57 16.90 -11.30 -1.95
C THR A 57 16.17 -10.09 -1.37
N VAL A 58 16.82 -8.93 -1.36
CA VAL A 58 16.23 -7.67 -0.90
C VAL A 58 15.05 -7.27 -1.79
N LEU A 59 15.24 -7.34 -3.11
CA LEU A 59 14.19 -7.05 -4.09
C LEU A 59 13.00 -8.01 -3.95
N GLU A 60 13.30 -9.31 -3.83
CA GLU A 60 12.29 -10.35 -3.66
C GLU A 60 11.49 -10.12 -2.37
N GLU A 61 12.15 -9.97 -1.23
CA GLU A 61 11.46 -9.89 0.05
C GLU A 61 10.66 -8.59 0.25
N ALA A 62 11.12 -7.47 -0.33
CA ALA A 62 10.34 -6.24 -0.40
C ALA A 62 9.05 -6.42 -1.22
N SER A 63 9.11 -7.22 -2.29
CA SER A 63 7.96 -7.49 -3.17
C SER A 63 7.01 -8.56 -2.62
N PHE A 64 7.56 -9.60 -1.97
CA PHE A 64 6.82 -10.75 -1.49
C PHE A 64 5.93 -10.40 -0.28
N CYS A 65 6.33 -9.40 0.51
CA CYS A 65 5.51 -8.87 1.59
C CYS A 65 4.17 -8.32 1.09
N LEU A 66 3.03 -8.85 1.52
CA LEU A 66 1.71 -8.38 1.05
C LEU A 66 1.32 -6.98 1.55
N GLY A 67 2.03 -6.44 2.55
CA GLY A 67 1.66 -5.16 3.18
C GLY A 67 0.38 -5.23 4.02
N CYS A 68 -0.03 -6.42 4.47
CA CYS A 68 -1.26 -6.63 5.26
C CYS A 68 -1.21 -6.10 6.70
N ARG A 69 -0.01 -5.78 7.22
CA ARG A 69 0.23 -5.23 8.56
C ARG A 69 -0.23 -6.11 9.74
N ALA A 70 -0.54 -7.38 9.51
CA ALA A 70 -0.90 -8.33 10.59
C ALA A 70 0.18 -8.48 11.67
N CYS A 71 1.43 -8.12 11.36
CA CYS A 71 2.56 -8.13 12.27
C CYS A 71 2.58 -6.97 13.28
N GLU A 72 1.94 -5.84 12.98
CA GLU A 72 1.94 -4.64 13.84
C GLU A 72 1.16 -4.86 15.14
N PRO A 73 -0.10 -5.34 15.14
CA PRO A 73 -0.88 -5.47 16.37
C PRO A 73 -0.33 -6.53 17.34
N VAL A 74 0.44 -7.50 16.85
CA VAL A 74 1.07 -8.53 17.68
C VAL A 74 2.45 -8.12 18.21
N CYS A 75 3.01 -7.00 17.75
CA CYS A 75 4.37 -6.60 18.10
C CYS A 75 4.41 -5.94 19.48
N PRO A 76 5.05 -6.55 20.50
CA PRO A 76 5.12 -5.96 21.84
C PRO A 76 5.96 -4.67 21.88
N ALA A 77 6.86 -4.49 20.91
CA ALA A 77 7.67 -3.29 20.79
C ALA A 77 6.96 -2.17 20.00
N GLY A 78 5.80 -2.44 19.39
CA GLY A 78 5.02 -1.45 18.63
C GLY A 78 5.67 -0.99 17.33
N VAL A 79 6.35 -1.89 16.61
CA VAL A 79 7.00 -1.59 15.32
C VAL A 79 5.96 -1.18 14.27
N GLN A 80 6.14 -0.02 13.63
CA GLN A 80 5.31 0.47 12.52
C GLN A 80 5.82 -0.10 11.19
N TYR A 81 5.68 -1.41 11.03
CA TYR A 81 6.25 -2.16 9.90
C TYR A 81 5.78 -1.66 8.53
N GLY A 82 4.53 -1.23 8.41
CA GLY A 82 3.96 -0.72 7.16
C GLY A 82 4.68 0.52 6.64
N ARG A 83 5.12 1.41 7.54
CA ARG A 83 5.92 2.59 7.18
C ARG A 83 7.29 2.20 6.66
N LEU A 84 7.97 1.28 7.35
CA LEU A 84 9.25 0.73 6.90
C LEU A 84 9.12 0.04 5.54
N LEU A 85 8.04 -0.70 5.30
CA LEU A 85 7.79 -1.34 4.00
C LEU A 85 7.57 -0.32 2.87
N GLU A 86 6.88 0.78 3.15
CA GLU A 86 6.65 1.87 2.19
C GLU A 86 7.98 2.55 1.83
N GLU A 87 8.80 2.91 2.83
CA GLU A 87 10.17 3.43 2.67
C GLU A 87 11.04 2.45 1.86
N TRP A 88 10.96 1.16 2.18
CA TRP A 88 11.71 0.13 1.47
C TRP A 88 11.36 0.09 -0.01
N ARG A 89 10.06 0.02 -0.34
CA ARG A 89 9.56 -0.10 -1.71
C ARG A 89 9.83 1.12 -2.56
N GLU A 90 9.82 2.30 -1.96
CA GLU A 90 10.20 3.53 -2.64
C GLU A 90 11.65 3.48 -3.15
N HIS A 91 12.57 2.94 -2.34
CA HIS A 91 13.98 2.81 -2.69
C HIS A 91 14.30 1.64 -3.63
N VAL A 92 13.74 0.44 -3.36
CA VAL A 92 14.07 -0.77 -4.14
C VAL A 92 13.26 -0.91 -5.43
N TRP A 93 12.07 -0.31 -5.51
CA TRP A 93 11.18 -0.40 -6.68
C TRP A 93 10.76 0.97 -7.26
N PRO A 94 11.71 1.89 -7.53
CA PRO A 94 11.37 3.21 -8.02
C PRO A 94 10.80 3.11 -9.44
N ALA A 95 9.84 3.97 -9.76
CA ALA A 95 9.15 3.99 -11.05
C ALA A 95 10.11 4.03 -12.26
N ARG A 96 11.32 4.57 -12.10
CA ARG A 96 12.39 4.61 -13.11
C ARG A 96 12.89 3.24 -13.56
N ARG A 97 12.84 2.22 -12.68
CA ARG A 97 13.28 0.85 -12.97
C ARG A 97 12.20 -0.01 -13.64
N ARG A 98 10.98 0.50 -13.77
CA ARG A 98 9.87 -0.22 -14.40
C ARG A 98 10.05 -0.27 -15.93
N PRO A 99 9.75 -1.40 -16.59
CA PRO A 99 9.79 -1.47 -18.05
C PRO A 99 8.82 -0.46 -18.67
N LEU A 100 9.16 0.06 -19.86
CA LEU A 100 8.42 1.15 -20.53
C LEU A 100 6.92 0.87 -20.63
N ARG A 101 6.53 -0.38 -20.93
CA ARG A 101 5.13 -0.82 -20.98
C ARG A 101 4.38 -0.59 -19.65
N LEU A 102 5.04 -0.86 -18.52
CA LEU A 102 4.45 -0.73 -17.19
C LEU A 102 4.41 0.75 -16.76
N ARG A 103 5.41 1.54 -17.16
CA ARG A 103 5.39 3.00 -17.00
C ARG A 103 4.26 3.64 -17.80
N ALA A 104 4.05 3.20 -19.04
CA ALA A 104 2.96 3.67 -19.89
C ALA A 104 1.58 3.27 -19.32
N LEU A 105 1.44 2.03 -18.82
CA LEU A 105 0.22 1.57 -18.15
C LEU A 105 -0.08 2.40 -16.91
N THR A 106 0.87 2.53 -15.98
CA THR A 106 0.67 3.33 -14.76
C THR A 106 0.33 4.78 -15.11
N TYR A 107 1.08 5.42 -16.01
CA TYR A 107 0.74 6.76 -16.50
C TYR A 107 -0.69 6.86 -17.09
N ALA A 108 -1.14 5.84 -17.83
CA ALA A 108 -2.46 5.85 -18.42
C ALA A 108 -3.57 5.72 -17.36
N VAL A 109 -3.34 4.93 -16.31
CA VAL A 109 -4.36 4.65 -15.29
C VAL A 109 -4.35 5.70 -14.17
N ASP A 110 -3.23 6.38 -13.95
CA ASP A 110 -3.10 7.54 -13.04
C ASP A 110 -3.99 8.72 -13.48
N ARG A 111 -4.39 8.76 -14.76
CA ARG A 111 -5.35 9.75 -15.27
C ARG A 111 -6.77 9.36 -14.87
N THR A 112 -7.20 9.86 -13.70
CA THR A 112 -8.53 9.61 -13.11
C THR A 112 -9.71 9.80 -14.07
N TRP A 113 -9.63 10.72 -15.03
CA TRP A 113 -10.66 10.91 -16.05
C TRP A 113 -10.84 9.69 -16.98
N ARG A 114 -9.77 8.95 -17.28
CA ARG A 114 -9.83 7.73 -18.12
C ARG A 114 -10.50 6.59 -17.37
N VAL A 115 -10.16 6.43 -16.09
CA VAL A 115 -10.81 5.46 -15.21
C VAL A 115 -12.28 5.82 -15.01
N ARG A 116 -12.60 7.10 -14.84
CA ARG A 116 -13.98 7.61 -14.79
C ARG A 116 -14.73 7.46 -16.11
N ALA A 117 -14.07 7.47 -17.27
CA ALA A 117 -14.71 7.25 -18.57
C ALA A 117 -15.19 5.80 -18.75
N LEU A 118 -14.49 4.82 -18.14
CA LEU A 118 -15.00 3.44 -17.99
C LEU A 118 -16.38 3.41 -17.27
N GLY A 119 -16.66 4.50 -16.53
CA GLY A 119 -17.94 5.00 -16.03
C GLY A 119 -19.15 4.65 -16.84
N LEU A 120 -19.02 5.05 -18.10
CA LEU A 120 -20.09 5.16 -19.06
C LEU A 120 -20.56 3.78 -19.53
N ALA A 121 -19.65 2.79 -19.54
CA ALA A 121 -19.97 1.41 -19.88
C ALA A 121 -20.42 0.57 -18.67
N ARG A 122 -19.87 0.82 -17.47
CA ARG A 122 -20.00 -0.09 -16.31
C ARG A 122 -21.03 0.31 -15.25
N ARG A 123 -21.82 1.37 -15.46
CA ARG A 123 -22.81 1.90 -14.49
C ARG A 123 -22.17 2.18 -13.11
N HIS A 124 -21.17 3.06 -13.08
CA HIS A 124 -20.48 3.43 -11.84
C HIS A 124 -21.44 3.89 -10.74
N ALA A 125 -21.05 3.68 -9.49
CA ALA A 125 -21.70 4.34 -8.35
C ALA A 125 -21.69 5.86 -8.59
N ARG A 126 -22.83 6.52 -8.39
CA ARG A 126 -22.98 7.96 -8.66
C ARG A 126 -22.68 8.76 -7.39
N THR A 127 -22.12 9.94 -7.58
CA THR A 127 -22.09 10.96 -6.52
C THR A 127 -23.51 11.41 -6.22
N SER A 128 -23.78 11.76 -4.98
CA SER A 128 -24.98 12.50 -4.57
C SER A 128 -24.55 13.80 -3.93
N ALA A 129 -25.43 14.79 -3.97
CA ALA A 129 -25.31 15.99 -3.17
C ALA A 129 -26.50 16.00 -2.22
N ARG A 130 -26.38 15.30 -1.09
CA ARG A 130 -27.32 15.50 0.03
C ARG A 130 -26.70 16.53 0.96
N SER A 131 -27.45 17.59 1.24
CA SER A 131 -27.13 18.54 2.31
C SER A 131 -27.48 17.90 3.66
N GLY A 132 -26.49 17.65 4.51
CA GLY A 132 -26.66 17.19 5.89
C GLY A 132 -25.36 16.64 6.49
N ASP A 133 -25.28 16.61 7.82
CA ASP A 133 -24.11 16.15 8.60
C ASP A 133 -23.97 14.61 8.64
N GLY A 134 -24.43 13.93 7.58
CA GLY A 134 -24.38 12.48 7.46
C GLY A 134 -22.99 11.95 7.12
N PRO A 135 -22.73 10.66 7.34
CA PRO A 135 -21.45 10.05 6.98
C PRO A 135 -21.22 10.10 5.46
N HIS A 136 -19.98 10.40 5.07
CA HIS A 136 -19.59 10.49 3.67
C HIS A 136 -18.93 9.20 3.16
N LEU A 137 -19.34 8.76 1.97
CA LEU A 137 -18.79 7.64 1.24
C LEU A 137 -17.81 8.13 0.17
N MET A 138 -16.54 7.81 0.36
CA MET A 138 -15.52 7.92 -0.69
C MET A 138 -15.74 6.80 -1.71
N LEU A 139 -16.03 7.14 -2.96
CA LEU A 139 -16.28 6.15 -4.03
C LEU A 139 -14.98 5.53 -4.56
N GLY A 140 -13.85 6.20 -4.35
CA GLY A 140 -12.55 5.84 -4.92
C GLY A 140 -12.48 6.05 -6.43
N CYS A 141 -11.26 6.18 -6.97
CA CYS A 141 -11.05 6.29 -8.41
C CYS A 141 -11.16 4.92 -9.10
N PHE A 142 -10.53 3.89 -8.54
CA PHE A 142 -10.56 2.52 -9.08
C PHE A 142 -11.74 1.69 -8.61
N GLU A 143 -12.08 1.72 -7.32
CA GLU A 143 -13.17 0.91 -6.77
C GLU A 143 -14.50 1.23 -7.47
N ARG A 144 -14.83 2.53 -7.61
CA ARG A 144 -15.99 3.01 -8.37
C ARG A 144 -16.06 2.44 -9.79
N ALA A 145 -14.93 2.10 -10.40
CA ALA A 145 -14.83 1.65 -11.77
C ALA A 145 -14.77 0.12 -11.95
N LEU A 146 -14.02 -0.55 -11.09
CA LEU A 146 -13.80 -1.99 -11.13
C LEU A 146 -14.85 -2.75 -10.32
N TYR A 147 -15.27 -2.19 -9.20
CA TYR A 147 -16.18 -2.82 -8.23
C TYR A 147 -17.33 -1.88 -7.83
N PRO A 148 -18.08 -1.31 -8.80
CA PRO A 148 -19.13 -0.34 -8.50
C PRO A 148 -20.25 -0.90 -7.60
N GLN A 149 -20.40 -2.24 -7.53
CA GLN A 149 -21.33 -2.91 -6.64
C GLN A 149 -21.03 -2.70 -5.16
N VAL A 150 -19.77 -2.50 -4.76
CA VAL A 150 -19.40 -2.30 -3.34
C VAL A 150 -20.02 -1.01 -2.85
N SER A 151 -19.74 0.10 -3.53
CA SER A 151 -20.28 1.40 -3.16
C SER A 151 -21.81 1.48 -3.33
N ARG A 152 -22.39 0.77 -4.30
CA ARG A 152 -23.87 0.67 -4.41
C ARG A 152 -24.49 -0.10 -3.25
N SER A 153 -23.89 -1.21 -2.84
CA SER A 153 -24.38 -2.03 -1.74
C SER A 153 -24.24 -1.31 -0.40
N ALA A 154 -23.13 -0.61 -0.18
CA ALA A 154 -22.94 0.24 0.99
C ALA A 154 -24.09 1.26 1.14
N ARG A 155 -24.47 1.93 0.05
CA ARG A 155 -25.59 2.89 0.05
C ARG A 155 -26.97 2.23 0.14
N ALA A 156 -27.11 0.97 -0.26
CA ALA A 156 -28.35 0.22 -0.08
C ALA A 156 -28.57 -0.19 1.38
N ILE A 157 -27.47 -0.51 2.09
CA ILE A 157 -27.49 -0.91 3.50
C ILE A 157 -27.57 0.31 4.43
N ALA A 158 -26.88 1.40 4.09
CA ALA A 158 -26.86 2.65 4.83
C ALA A 158 -27.30 3.82 3.92
N PRO A 159 -28.61 4.03 3.74
CA PRO A 159 -29.16 5.07 2.87
C PRO A 159 -28.77 6.50 3.25
N GLU A 160 -28.35 6.72 4.49
CA GLU A 160 -27.84 7.98 5.02
C GLU A 160 -26.46 8.37 4.45
N LEU A 161 -25.70 7.42 3.88
CA LEU A 161 -24.39 7.70 3.27
C LEU A 161 -24.53 8.65 2.08
N ASP A 162 -23.86 9.80 2.18
CA ASP A 162 -23.71 10.74 1.07
C ASP A 162 -22.39 10.53 0.33
N ALA A 163 -22.39 10.61 -1.00
CA ALA A 163 -21.18 10.50 -1.81
C ALA A 163 -20.91 11.84 -2.51
N PRO A 164 -20.30 12.83 -1.82
CA PRO A 164 -20.22 14.19 -2.31
C PRO A 164 -19.50 14.29 -3.66
N PRO A 165 -19.87 15.23 -4.54
CA PRO A 165 -19.12 15.50 -5.76
C PRO A 165 -17.73 16.06 -5.43
N GLY A 166 -16.81 16.04 -6.41
CA GLY A 166 -15.47 16.63 -6.25
C GLY A 166 -14.44 15.77 -5.51
N GLN A 167 -14.76 14.52 -5.16
CA GLN A 167 -13.79 13.58 -4.59
C GLN A 167 -12.50 13.46 -5.42
N GLY A 168 -11.35 13.60 -4.75
CA GLY A 168 -10.01 13.46 -5.33
C GLY A 168 -9.56 12.01 -5.49
N CYS A 169 -8.27 11.81 -5.76
CA CYS A 169 -7.64 10.49 -5.67
C CYS A 169 -7.26 10.23 -4.22
N CYS A 170 -7.54 9.05 -3.66
CA CYS A 170 -7.12 8.72 -2.29
C CYS A 170 -5.61 8.39 -2.17
N GLY A 171 -4.86 8.42 -3.28
CA GLY A 171 -3.42 8.16 -3.29
C GLY A 171 -2.99 6.72 -3.00
N ALA A 172 -3.88 5.85 -2.51
CA ALA A 172 -3.56 4.49 -2.05
C ALA A 172 -2.75 3.64 -3.04
N LEU A 173 -3.09 3.67 -4.34
CA LEU A 173 -2.32 2.94 -5.35
C LEU A 173 -0.87 3.42 -5.43
N HIS A 174 -0.63 4.72 -5.30
CA HIS A 174 0.70 5.31 -5.33
C HIS A 174 1.48 4.99 -4.05
N ALA A 175 0.85 5.20 -2.89
CA ALA A 175 1.47 4.94 -1.59
C ALA A 175 1.92 3.48 -1.46
N HIS A 176 1.06 2.51 -1.80
CA HIS A 176 1.40 1.08 -1.74
C HIS A 176 2.49 0.64 -2.72
N ASN A 177 2.75 1.44 -3.76
CA ASN A 177 3.77 1.19 -4.77
C ASN A 177 5.03 2.06 -4.56
N GLY A 178 5.23 2.63 -3.37
CA GLY A 178 6.41 3.45 -3.04
C GLY A 178 6.46 4.77 -3.80
N GLN A 179 5.31 5.39 -4.06
CA GLN A 179 5.20 6.71 -4.71
C GLN A 179 4.49 7.70 -3.78
N LEU A 180 5.05 7.92 -2.59
CA LEU A 180 4.40 8.72 -1.55
C LEU A 180 4.13 10.16 -2.02
N GLU A 181 5.04 10.75 -2.80
CA GLU A 181 4.92 12.09 -3.41
C GLU A 181 3.75 12.25 -4.41
N ARG A 182 3.18 11.16 -4.91
CA ARG A 182 2.05 11.20 -5.87
C ARG A 182 0.69 10.98 -5.20
N GLY A 183 0.68 10.71 -3.90
CA GLY A 183 -0.49 10.31 -3.13
C GLY A 183 -1.16 11.44 -2.37
N THR A 184 -1.42 12.60 -2.99
CA THR A 184 -2.21 13.71 -2.39
C THR A 184 -3.04 14.42 -3.45
#